data_AF-A0A1L7RNI6-F1
#
_entry.id   AF-A0A1L7RNI6-F1
#
_cell.length_a   1.000
_cell.length_b   1.000
_cell.length_c   1.000
_cell.angle_alpha   90.00
_cell.angle_beta   90.00
_cell.angle_gamma   90.00
#
_symmetry.space_group_name_H-M   'P 1'
#
loop_
_entity.id
_entity.type
_entity.pdbx_description
1 polymer ?
#
loop_
_entity_poly.entity_id
_entity_poly.type
_entity_poly.pdbx_seq_one_letter_code
_entity_poly.pdbx_strand_id
1 'polypeptide(L)'
;MFGTNITITASDKNKTTSSECFVRVSGVKGVVFYSTFWYIYNDRQPSDEPLLAWGPEVSSFTFNGIDGQGEAHTSSPGAETDYGSTAFTCGDHYLALSVDHSSLMAGDMRDNLIALTQSALPWLCQDQPIPGLGKTMEQARPYYAYPTPLPSPTPTN
;
A
#
# COMPACT_ATOMS: atom_id res chain seq x y z
N MET A 1 -2.24 -4.11 15.29
CA MET A 1 -2.11 -2.65 15.11
C MET A 1 -3.28 -1.92 15.73
N PHE A 2 -4.52 -2.05 15.23
CA PHE A 2 -5.71 -1.44 15.86
C PHE A 2 -6.41 -2.40 16.83
N GLY A 3 -7.10 -1.86 17.83
CA GLY A 3 -7.85 -2.62 18.84
C GLY A 3 -9.21 -3.16 18.35
N THR A 4 -10.04 -3.61 19.28
CA THR A 4 -11.43 -4.02 19.02
C THR A 4 -12.31 -2.77 18.83
N ASN A 5 -13.36 -2.84 17.99
CA ASN A 5 -14.21 -1.71 17.51
C ASN A 5 -13.79 -1.06 16.19
N ILE A 6 -13.17 -1.84 15.31
CA ILE A 6 -12.87 -1.42 13.94
C ILE A 6 -13.85 -1.99 12.93
N THR A 7 -14.11 -1.21 11.89
CA THR A 7 -14.74 -1.68 10.65
C THR A 7 -13.68 -1.67 9.57
N ILE A 8 -13.50 -2.82 8.92
CA ILE A 8 -12.62 -2.97 7.76
C ILE A 8 -13.50 -3.02 6.52
N THR A 9 -13.14 -2.26 5.48
CA THR A 9 -13.86 -2.24 4.21
C THR A 9 -12.85 -2.32 3.09
N ALA A 10 -13.00 -3.31 2.21
CA ALA A 10 -12.30 -3.34 0.93
C ALA A 10 -13.19 -2.71 -0.15
N SER A 11 -12.63 -1.87 -1.01
CA SER A 11 -13.37 -1.21 -2.10
C SER A 11 -13.18 -1.97 -3.41
N ASP A 12 -14.30 -2.33 -4.05
CA ASP A 12 -14.34 -2.97 -5.37
C ASP A 12 -14.68 -1.98 -6.50
N LYS A 13 -14.32 -0.69 -6.33
CA LYS A 13 -14.75 0.36 -7.26
C LYS A 13 -14.25 0.21 -8.69
N ASN A 14 -13.16 -0.51 -8.93
CA ASN A 14 -12.64 -0.80 -10.26
C ASN A 14 -12.53 -2.31 -10.45
N LYS A 15 -12.72 -2.79 -11.68
CA LYS A 15 -12.79 -4.22 -12.06
C LYS A 15 -11.57 -5.10 -11.68
N THR A 16 -10.56 -4.50 -11.07
CA THR A 16 -9.54 -5.08 -10.20
C THR A 16 -10.04 -5.01 -8.75
N THR A 17 -10.87 -5.98 -8.39
CA THR A 17 -11.44 -6.19 -7.06
C THR A 17 -10.45 -5.91 -5.92
N SER A 18 -10.86 -5.05 -4.97
CA SER A 18 -10.25 -4.90 -3.64
C SER A 18 -8.79 -4.41 -3.57
N SER A 19 -8.33 -3.54 -4.47
CA SER A 19 -6.99 -2.96 -4.34
C SER A 19 -6.86 -2.01 -3.16
N GLU A 20 -7.97 -1.44 -2.69
CA GLU A 20 -8.00 -0.51 -1.57
C GLU A 20 -8.66 -1.14 -0.34
N CYS A 21 -8.07 -0.89 0.83
CA CYS A 21 -8.63 -1.23 2.13
C CYS A 21 -8.68 0.00 3.03
N PHE A 22 -9.76 0.11 3.79
CA PHE A 22 -10.01 1.18 4.72
C PHE A 22 -10.32 0.59 6.08
N VAL A 23 -9.74 1.17 7.13
CA VAL A 23 -10.11 0.88 8.52
C VAL A 23 -10.72 2.15 9.11
N ARG A 24 -11.83 1.96 9.82
CA ARG A 24 -12.48 3.00 10.62
C ARG A 24 -12.60 2.52 12.04
N VAL A 25 -12.40 3.41 13.00
CA VAL A 25 -12.60 3.14 14.44
C VAL A 25 -13.90 3.81 14.87
N SER A 26 -14.73 3.08 15.61
CA SER A 26 -15.99 3.61 16.12
C SER A 26 -15.76 4.82 17.03
N GLY A 27 -16.52 5.89 16.82
CA GLY A 27 -16.38 7.16 17.56
C GLY A 27 -15.29 8.10 17.01
N VAL A 28 -14.50 7.66 16.03
CA VAL A 28 -13.52 8.50 15.34
C VAL A 28 -14.06 8.90 13.98
N LYS A 29 -14.00 10.20 13.67
CA LYS A 29 -14.45 10.71 12.37
C LYS A 29 -13.36 10.47 11.34
N GLY A 30 -13.64 9.68 10.31
CA GLY A 30 -12.73 9.50 9.17
C GLY A 30 -12.23 8.07 8.99
N VAL A 31 -11.24 7.92 8.12
CA VAL A 31 -10.49 6.68 7.88
C VAL A 31 -9.24 6.78 8.74
N VAL A 32 -8.98 5.77 9.57
CA VAL A 32 -7.78 5.76 10.43
C VAL A 32 -6.61 5.05 9.78
N PHE A 33 -6.90 4.14 8.84
CA PHE A 33 -5.90 3.48 8.03
C PHE A 33 -6.42 3.27 6.61
N TYR A 34 -5.56 3.55 5.65
CA TYR A 34 -5.76 3.31 4.25
C TYR A 34 -4.62 2.46 3.72
N SER A 35 -4.93 1.47 2.89
CA SER A 35 -3.93 0.79 2.08
C SER A 35 -4.41 0.68 0.65
N THR A 36 -3.47 0.78 -0.28
CA THR A 36 -3.70 0.50 -1.69
C THR A 36 -2.49 -0.19 -2.29
N PHE A 37 -2.71 -1.17 -3.16
CA PHE A 37 -1.65 -1.73 -4.00
C PHE A 37 -2.00 -1.52 -5.46
N TRP A 38 -1.00 -1.26 -6.29
CA TRP A 38 -1.22 -1.01 -7.71
C TRP A 38 0.07 -1.11 -8.54
N TYR A 39 0.02 -0.58 -9.76
CA TYR A 39 1.12 -0.54 -10.72
C TYR A 39 1.52 0.91 -11.03
N ILE A 40 2.81 1.14 -11.26
CA ILE A 40 3.34 2.39 -11.82
C ILE A 40 3.12 2.37 -13.33
N TYR A 41 2.30 3.26 -13.87
CA TYR A 41 2.01 3.37 -15.31
C TYR A 41 1.54 4.79 -15.66
N ASN A 42 1.82 5.28 -16.87
CA ASN A 42 1.37 6.59 -17.39
C ASN A 42 1.48 7.71 -16.33
N ASP A 43 2.69 7.89 -15.80
CA ASP A 43 3.04 8.86 -14.76
C ASP A 43 2.39 8.65 -13.38
N ARG A 44 1.44 7.71 -13.25
CA ARG A 44 0.86 7.35 -11.95
C ARG A 44 1.91 6.68 -11.08
N GLN A 45 2.11 7.26 -9.92
CA GLN A 45 3.05 6.86 -8.90
C GLN A 45 2.36 6.73 -7.54
N PRO A 46 3.00 6.12 -6.53
CA PRO A 46 2.45 6.07 -5.19
C PRO A 46 2.09 7.46 -4.64
N SER A 47 2.82 8.50 -5.05
CA SER A 47 2.57 9.90 -4.66
C SER A 47 1.19 10.44 -5.05
N ASP A 48 0.56 9.84 -6.06
CA ASP A 48 -0.74 10.26 -6.58
C ASP A 48 -1.91 9.67 -5.79
N GLU A 49 -1.63 8.82 -4.79
CA GLU A 49 -2.66 8.19 -3.97
C GLU A 49 -3.29 9.23 -3.02
N PRO A 50 -4.61 9.46 -3.12
CA PRO A 50 -5.27 10.65 -2.54
C PRO A 50 -5.37 10.65 -1.02
N LEU A 51 -5.11 9.50 -0.37
CA LEU A 51 -5.22 9.31 1.07
C LEU A 51 -3.88 9.07 1.76
N LEU A 52 -2.77 9.26 1.04
CA LEU A 52 -1.45 9.27 1.67
C LEU A 52 -1.23 10.56 2.45
N ALA A 53 -0.81 10.39 3.70
CA ALA A 53 -0.44 11.49 4.57
C ALA A 53 1.05 11.79 4.39
N TRP A 54 1.37 12.98 3.87
CA TRP A 54 2.74 13.41 3.58
C TRP A 54 3.27 14.27 4.72
N GLY A 55 3.84 13.60 5.72
CA GLY A 55 4.54 14.27 6.81
C GLY A 55 5.92 14.83 6.40
N PRO A 56 6.43 15.83 7.14
CA PRO A 56 7.71 16.48 6.85
C PRO A 56 8.93 15.60 7.12
N GLU A 57 8.81 14.60 7.99
CA GLU A 57 9.91 13.67 8.26
C GLU A 57 9.91 12.58 7.20
N VAL A 58 11.01 12.48 6.44
CA VAL A 58 11.17 11.51 5.35
C VAL A 58 12.28 10.54 5.68
N SER A 59 12.02 9.24 5.51
CA SER A 59 13.03 8.20 5.66
C SER A 59 12.85 7.08 4.65
N SER A 60 13.95 6.52 4.16
CA SER A 60 13.90 5.36 3.27
C SER A 60 14.06 4.04 4.05
N PHE A 61 13.57 2.94 3.48
CA PHE A 61 13.76 1.60 4.01
C PHE A 61 13.84 0.55 2.89
N THR A 62 14.46 -0.59 3.18
CA THR A 62 14.62 -1.72 2.26
C THR A 62 14.45 -3.05 3.02
N PHE A 63 14.26 -4.14 2.30
CA PHE A 63 14.19 -5.49 2.86
C PHE A 63 15.23 -6.40 2.24
N ASN A 64 15.91 -7.20 3.06
CA ASN A 64 16.92 -8.14 2.59
C ASN A 64 16.32 -9.15 1.60
N GLY A 65 16.97 -9.31 0.45
CA GLY A 65 16.55 -10.26 -0.58
C GLY A 65 15.35 -9.80 -1.42
N ILE A 66 14.90 -8.56 -1.27
CA ILE A 66 13.89 -7.94 -2.14
C ILE A 66 14.54 -6.82 -2.94
N ASP A 67 14.33 -6.85 -4.26
CA ASP A 67 14.66 -5.73 -5.14
C ASP A 67 13.52 -4.71 -5.12
N GLY A 68 13.61 -3.76 -4.19
CA GLY A 68 12.58 -2.75 -4.00
C GLY A 68 13.01 -1.68 -3.00
N GLN A 69 12.30 -0.55 -3.02
CA GLN A 69 12.60 0.61 -2.21
C GLN A 69 11.35 1.15 -1.53
N GLY A 70 11.48 1.45 -0.25
CA GLY A 70 10.45 2.09 0.56
C GLY A 70 10.80 3.52 0.93
N GLU A 71 9.78 4.36 1.00
CA GLU A 71 9.82 5.69 1.58
C GLU A 71 8.71 5.83 2.62
N ALA A 72 9.03 6.45 3.75
CA ALA A 72 8.13 6.72 4.85
C ALA A 72 8.07 8.22 5.10
N HIS A 73 6.86 8.75 5.22
CA HIS A 73 6.57 10.15 5.55
C HIS A 73 5.80 10.20 6.87
N THR A 74 6.34 10.83 7.90
CA THR A 74 5.67 10.93 9.20
C THR A 74 5.60 12.36 9.68
N SER A 75 4.62 12.67 10.52
CA SER A 75 4.61 13.90 11.30
C SER A 75 5.89 14.04 12.13
N SER A 76 6.28 15.29 12.41
CA SER A 76 7.42 15.55 13.28
C SER A 76 7.18 15.03 14.71
N PRO A 77 8.23 14.58 15.41
CA PRO A 77 8.10 14.17 16.81
C PRO A 77 7.45 15.24 17.68
N GLY A 78 6.39 14.87 18.40
CA GLY A 78 5.66 15.79 19.28
C GLY A 78 4.65 16.70 18.57
N ALA A 79 4.34 16.46 17.29
CA ALA A 79 3.24 17.13 16.61
C ALA A 79 1.90 16.89 17.32
N GLU A 80 0.99 17.86 17.25
CA GLU A 80 -0.36 17.78 17.84
C GLU A 80 -1.17 16.64 17.21
N THR A 81 -1.00 16.42 15.91
CA THR A 81 -1.57 15.31 15.15
C THR A 81 -0.46 14.38 14.69
N ASP A 82 -0.55 13.10 15.04
CA ASP A 82 0.41 12.08 14.63
C ASP A 82 -0.16 11.19 13.53
N TYR A 83 0.47 11.26 12.36
CA TYR A 83 0.04 10.67 11.11
C TYR A 83 1.26 10.32 10.24
N GLY A 84 1.07 9.41 9.30
CA GLY A 84 2.13 9.06 8.38
C GLY A 84 1.74 8.02 7.36
N SER A 85 2.61 7.86 6.37
CA SER A 85 2.45 6.91 5.29
C SER A 85 3.76 6.22 4.94
N THR A 86 3.64 5.08 4.27
CA THR A 86 4.74 4.41 3.59
C THR A 86 4.33 4.07 2.18
N ALA A 87 5.22 4.30 1.22
CA ALA A 87 5.12 3.76 -0.13
C ALA A 87 6.30 2.81 -0.37
N PHE A 88 6.04 1.60 -0.82
CA PHE A 88 7.07 0.64 -1.20
C PHE A 88 6.88 0.20 -2.64
N THR A 89 7.96 0.22 -3.42
CA THR A 89 7.97 -0.12 -4.83
C THR A 89 8.91 -1.29 -5.09
N CYS A 90 8.50 -2.21 -5.97
CA CYS A 90 9.35 -3.29 -6.48
C CYS A 90 8.97 -3.57 -7.94
N GLY A 91 9.93 -3.41 -8.85
CA GLY A 91 9.60 -3.31 -10.28
C GLY A 91 8.65 -2.15 -10.54
N ASP A 92 7.51 -2.43 -11.17
CA ASP A 92 6.41 -1.47 -11.34
C ASP A 92 5.25 -1.71 -10.36
N HIS A 93 5.37 -2.61 -9.38
CA HIS A 93 4.38 -2.78 -8.33
C HIS A 93 4.61 -1.78 -7.21
N TYR A 94 3.53 -1.33 -6.57
CA TYR A 94 3.63 -0.61 -5.32
C TYR A 94 2.57 -0.98 -4.31
N LEU A 95 2.94 -0.79 -3.04
CA LEU A 95 2.04 -0.77 -1.90
C LEU A 95 2.18 0.57 -1.18
N ALA A 96 1.06 1.24 -0.98
CA ALA A 96 0.93 2.52 -0.32
C ALA A 96 0.04 2.34 0.91
N LEU A 97 0.54 2.72 2.08
CA LEU A 97 -0.13 2.57 3.38
C LEU A 97 -0.16 3.94 4.07
N SER A 98 -1.23 4.26 4.79
CA SER A 98 -1.40 5.53 5.48
C SER A 98 -2.16 5.35 6.79
N VAL A 99 -1.77 6.11 7.80
CA VAL A 99 -2.42 6.22 9.11
C VAL A 99 -2.62 7.70 9.43
N ASP A 100 -3.85 8.08 9.74
CA ASP A 100 -4.23 9.48 10.01
C ASP A 100 -4.34 9.77 11.53
N HIS A 101 -4.28 8.74 12.37
CA HIS A 101 -4.44 8.83 13.83
C HIS A 101 -3.61 7.73 14.53
N SER A 102 -2.30 7.95 14.68
CA SER A 102 -1.40 6.95 15.29
C SER A 102 -1.79 6.59 16.73
N SER A 103 -2.38 7.53 17.48
CA SER A 103 -2.77 7.34 18.88
C SER A 103 -3.79 6.21 19.09
N LEU A 104 -4.45 5.77 18.01
CA LEU A 104 -5.40 4.66 18.01
C LEU A 104 -4.74 3.30 17.74
N MET A 105 -3.43 3.29 17.47
CA MET A 105 -2.64 2.11 17.19
C MET A 105 -1.75 1.74 18.37
N ALA A 106 -1.45 0.46 18.51
CA ALA A 106 -0.45 -0.02 19.44
C ALA A 106 0.94 -0.03 18.76
N GLY A 107 1.96 0.46 19.47
CA GLY A 107 3.35 0.48 18.99
C GLY A 107 3.66 1.70 18.11
N ASP A 108 4.88 1.73 17.60
CA ASP A 108 5.34 2.81 16.71
C ASP A 108 4.66 2.74 15.34
N MET A 109 4.20 3.89 14.83
CA MET A 109 3.47 3.97 13.57
C MET A 109 4.32 3.57 12.38
N ARG A 110 5.55 4.09 12.29
CA ARG A 110 6.46 3.82 11.18
C ARG A 110 6.82 2.34 11.14
N ASP A 111 7.16 1.77 12.29
CA ASP A 111 7.52 0.35 12.38
C ASP A 111 6.33 -0.56 12.06
N ASN A 112 5.12 -0.20 12.47
CA ASN A 112 3.91 -0.92 12.10
C ASN A 112 3.66 -0.90 10.58
N LEU A 113 3.82 0.26 9.93
CA LEU A 113 3.65 0.40 8.47
C LEU A 113 4.73 -0.39 7.70
N ILE A 114 5.97 -0.38 8.17
CA ILE A 114 7.06 -1.19 7.60
C ILE A 114 6.80 -2.68 7.79
N ALA A 115 6.36 -3.11 8.98
CA ALA A 115 6.03 -4.51 9.24
C ALA A 115 4.87 -5.01 8.38
N LEU A 116 3.85 -4.18 8.14
CA LEU A 116 2.78 -4.49 7.20
C LEU A 116 3.30 -4.61 5.76
N THR A 117 4.17 -3.69 5.35
CA THR A 117 4.82 -3.76 4.04
C THR A 117 5.61 -5.07 3.90
N GLN A 118 6.35 -5.46 4.93
CA GLN A 118 7.09 -6.72 4.96
C GLN A 118 6.17 -7.94 4.77
N SER A 119 4.99 -7.92 5.41
CA SER A 119 4.01 -9.00 5.28
C SER A 119 3.40 -9.10 3.87
N ALA A 120 3.48 -8.02 3.09
CA ALA A 120 2.95 -7.97 1.74
C ALA A 120 3.95 -8.42 0.66
N LEU A 121 5.25 -8.44 0.97
CA LEU A 121 6.32 -8.75 0.01
C LEU A 121 6.11 -10.04 -0.78
N PRO A 122 5.62 -11.16 -0.21
CA PRO A 122 5.47 -12.39 -0.96
C PRO A 122 4.54 -12.22 -2.17
N TRP A 123 3.40 -11.55 -2.01
CA TRP A 123 2.43 -11.38 -3.08
C TRP A 123 2.66 -10.11 -3.91
N LEU A 124 3.30 -9.10 -3.33
CA LEU A 124 3.62 -7.85 -4.01
C LEU A 124 4.83 -8.01 -4.94
N CYS A 125 5.89 -8.68 -4.50
CA CYS A 125 7.20 -8.68 -5.17
C CYS A 125 7.74 -10.07 -5.55
N GLN A 126 7.09 -11.16 -5.11
CA GLN A 126 7.62 -12.53 -5.27
C GLN A 126 6.59 -13.50 -5.88
N ASP A 127 5.71 -12.96 -6.74
CA ASP A 127 4.73 -13.72 -7.53
C ASP A 127 3.82 -14.67 -6.72
N GLN A 128 3.63 -14.42 -5.43
CA GLN A 128 2.61 -15.15 -4.66
C GLN A 128 1.20 -14.60 -4.94
N PRO A 129 0.16 -15.42 -4.77
CA PRO A 129 -1.21 -14.94 -4.91
C PRO A 129 -1.57 -13.84 -3.90
N ILE A 130 -2.24 -12.80 -4.38
CA ILE A 130 -2.79 -11.73 -3.56
C ILE A 130 -3.85 -12.34 -2.61
N PRO A 131 -3.74 -12.10 -1.29
CA PRO A 131 -4.71 -12.57 -0.30
C PRO A 131 -6.14 -12.15 -0.67
N GLY A 132 -7.06 -13.10 -0.66
CA GLY A 132 -8.48 -12.87 -1.00
C GLY A 132 -8.81 -12.88 -2.50
N LEU A 133 -7.82 -12.72 -3.39
CA LEU A 133 -8.03 -12.72 -4.83
C LEU A 133 -7.58 -14.02 -5.52
N GLY A 134 -6.60 -14.72 -4.94
CA GLY A 134 -6.09 -16.00 -5.48
C GLY A 134 -5.37 -15.87 -6.83
N LYS A 135 -5.00 -14.65 -7.22
CA LYS A 135 -4.23 -14.32 -8.43
C LYS A 135 -2.98 -13.55 -8.04
N THR A 136 -1.90 -13.69 -8.82
CA THR A 136 -0.71 -12.84 -8.66
C THR A 136 -0.97 -11.42 -9.15
N MET A 137 -0.08 -10.48 -8.83
CA MET A 137 -0.08 -9.13 -9.41
C MET A 137 -0.12 -9.21 -10.95
N GLU A 138 0.70 -10.03 -11.60
CA GLU A 138 0.67 -10.13 -13.06
C GLU A 138 -0.64 -10.66 -13.63
N GLN A 139 -1.28 -11.63 -12.96
CA GLN A 139 -2.56 -12.18 -13.38
C GLN A 139 -3.73 -11.20 -13.16
N ALA A 140 -3.60 -10.30 -12.18
CA ALA A 140 -4.59 -9.27 -11.88
C ALA A 140 -4.37 -7.97 -12.66
N ARG A 141 -3.23 -7.83 -13.36
CA ARG A 141 -2.81 -6.60 -14.02
C ARG A 141 -3.83 -6.13 -15.07
N PRO A 142 -4.35 -4.89 -14.97
CA PRO A 142 -5.15 -4.30 -16.03
C PRO A 142 -4.35 -4.15 -17.33
N TYR A 143 -5.02 -4.32 -18.47
CA TYR A 143 -4.38 -4.15 -19.79
C TYR A 143 -3.67 -2.79 -19.99
N TYR A 144 -4.20 -1.72 -19.39
CA TYR A 144 -3.59 -0.38 -19.49
C TYR A 144 -2.36 -0.18 -18.60
N ALA A 145 -2.11 -1.10 -17.66
CA ALA A 145 -1.00 -1.04 -16.73
C ALA A 145 0.22 -1.84 -17.21
N TYR A 146 0.26 -2.26 -18.48
CA TYR A 146 1.47 -2.84 -19.07
C TYR A 146 2.42 -1.75 -19.55
N PRO A 147 3.74 -1.97 -19.45
CA PRO A 147 4.73 -1.13 -20.12
C PRO A 147 4.44 -1.11 -21.63
N THR A 148 4.62 0.04 -22.26
CA THR A 148 4.50 0.16 -23.72
C THR A 148 5.89 -0.03 -24.36
N PRO A 149 6.06 -0.86 -25.41
CA PRO A 149 5.04 -1.67 -26.07
C PRO A 149 4.64 -2.90 -25.24
N LEU A 150 3.37 -3.28 -25.33
CA LEU A 150 2.86 -4.48 -24.66
C LEU A 150 3.69 -5.71 -25.03
N PRO A 151 3.89 -6.66 -24.10
CA PRO A 151 4.51 -7.94 -24.43
C PRO A 151 3.73 -8.61 -25.57
N SER A 152 4.45 -9.07 -26.61
CA SER A 152 3.82 -9.80 -27.72
C SER A 152 3.10 -11.03 -27.17
N PRO A 153 1.89 -11.36 -27.65
CA PRO A 153 1.23 -12.60 -27.28
C PRO A 153 2.17 -13.76 -27.62
N THR A 154 2.49 -14.58 -26.62
CA THR A 154 3.25 -15.82 -26.86
C THR A 154 2.39 -16.70 -27.77
N PRO A 155 2.89 -17.15 -28.94
CA PRO A 155 2.11 -18.04 -29.79
C PRO A 155 1.78 -19.30 -29.01
N THR A 156 0.49 -19.61 -28.87
CA THR A 156 0.06 -20.91 -28.39
C THR A 156 0.22 -21.89 -29.55
N ASN A 157 1.10 -22.87 -29.38
CA ASN A 157 1.37 -23.92 -30.35
C ASN A 157 0.18 -24.88 -30.48
#